data_AF-A0AAC9FSF8-F1
#
_entry.id   AF-A0AAC9FSF8-F1
#
_cell.length_a   1.000
_cell.length_b   1.000
_cell.length_c   1.000
_cell.angle_alpha   90.00
_cell.angle_beta   90.00
_cell.angle_gamma   90.00
#
_symmetry.space_group_name_H-M   'P 1'
#
loop_
_entity.id
_entity.type
_entity.pdbx_description
1 polymer ?
#
loop_
_entity_poly.entity_id
_entity_poly.type
_entity_poly.pdbx_seq_one_letter_code
_entity_poly.pdbx_strand_id
1 'polypeptide(L)'
;MAIDISADFLRDTLRALARQHPQLPMVGIGADLCAPLVLPDAVGDGRRVWFYPGSSLGNFTPDDARAFLTRLREASAPGDSVLIGIDLIKDARRLEAAYDDPLGVTAAFNLNVLRNLNRLLGANFDVRDWRHLALYRPDGHRIEMHLEARHDVTVRWGNQARAFVAGDRLHTENSVKYDLPRLQRLFADAGFEDLHAWTDAGKDFAVCHASVSR
;
A
#
# COMPACT_ATOMS: atom_id res chain seq x y z
N MET A 1 -7.65 9.71 15.20
CA MET A 1 -8.24 9.73 13.84
C MET A 1 -7.76 8.50 13.08
N ALA A 2 -8.60 7.91 12.25
CA ALA A 2 -8.21 6.84 11.32
C ALA A 2 -8.76 7.14 9.92
N ILE A 3 -8.00 6.78 8.89
CA ILE A 3 -8.32 7.06 7.48
C ILE A 3 -8.19 5.75 6.70
N ASP A 4 -9.20 5.43 5.90
CA ASP A 4 -9.20 4.25 5.04
C ASP A 4 -10.12 4.47 3.83
N ILE A 5 -9.85 3.82 2.71
CA ILE A 5 -10.76 3.84 1.54
C ILE A 5 -12.05 3.05 1.82
N SER A 6 -11.99 2.07 2.73
CA SER A 6 -13.13 1.25 3.16
C SER A 6 -13.86 1.88 4.34
N ALA A 7 -14.78 2.81 4.04
CA ALA A 7 -15.55 3.52 5.07
C ALA A 7 -16.37 2.59 5.98
N ASP A 8 -16.92 1.49 5.44
CA ASP A 8 -17.71 0.54 6.22
C ASP A 8 -16.83 -0.23 7.23
N PHE A 9 -15.67 -0.74 6.78
CA PHE A 9 -14.74 -1.46 7.66
C PHE A 9 -14.18 -0.53 8.74
N LEU A 10 -13.85 0.70 8.37
CA LEU A 10 -13.39 1.74 9.29
C LEU A 10 -14.44 2.02 10.37
N ARG A 11 -15.70 2.22 9.98
CA ARG A 11 -16.80 2.49 10.91
C ARG A 11 -16.97 1.37 11.95
N ASP A 12 -16.96 0.12 11.52
CA ASP A 12 -17.20 -1.01 12.42
C ASP A 12 -16.00 -1.23 13.36
N THR A 13 -14.78 -1.04 12.85
CA THR A 13 -13.55 -1.08 13.65
C THR A 13 -13.53 0.01 14.72
N LEU A 14 -13.83 1.27 14.35
CA LEU A 14 -13.85 2.38 15.30
C LEU A 14 -14.97 2.23 16.34
N ARG A 15 -16.14 1.68 15.98
CA ARG A 15 -17.20 1.35 16.96
C ARG A 15 -16.75 0.31 17.97
N ALA A 16 -16.00 -0.70 17.55
CA ALA A 16 -15.45 -1.70 18.46
C ALA A 16 -14.42 -1.08 19.40
N LEU A 17 -13.48 -0.29 18.87
CA LEU A 17 -12.43 0.38 19.66
C LEU A 17 -12.99 1.43 20.61
N ALA A 18 -14.00 2.21 20.20
CA ALA A 18 -14.62 3.22 21.04
C ALA A 18 -15.30 2.61 22.28
N ARG A 19 -15.81 1.38 22.18
CA ARG A 19 -16.33 0.63 23.35
C ARG A 19 -15.23 0.19 24.31
N GLN A 20 -14.03 -0.12 23.79
CA GLN A 20 -12.89 -0.55 24.59
C GLN A 20 -12.14 0.64 25.22
N HIS A 21 -12.20 1.82 24.58
CA HIS A 21 -11.54 3.05 25.05
C HIS A 21 -12.49 4.26 25.03
N PRO A 22 -13.52 4.30 25.91
CA PRO A 22 -14.56 5.34 25.88
C PRO A 22 -14.05 6.78 26.07
N GLN A 23 -12.89 6.93 26.71
CA GLN A 23 -12.24 8.21 26.98
C GLN A 23 -11.46 8.78 25.79
N LEU A 24 -11.23 7.99 24.74
CA LEU A 24 -10.46 8.42 23.56
C LEU A 24 -11.42 8.83 22.44
N PRO A 25 -11.45 10.11 22.03
CA PRO A 25 -12.22 10.54 20.87
C PRO A 25 -11.70 9.84 19.60
N MET A 26 -12.61 9.21 18.85
CA MET A 26 -12.29 8.50 17.62
C MET A 26 -13.06 9.09 16.45
N VAL A 27 -12.32 9.61 15.46
CA VAL A 27 -12.85 10.14 14.20
C VAL A 27 -12.36 9.27 13.06
N GLY A 28 -13.27 8.83 12.20
CA GLY A 28 -12.98 8.06 10.99
C GLY A 28 -13.21 8.90 9.73
N ILE A 29 -12.30 8.82 8.78
CA ILE A 29 -12.40 9.50 7.48
C ILE A 29 -12.32 8.44 6.38
N GLY A 30 -13.41 8.29 5.63
CA GLY A 30 -13.40 7.47 4.41
C GLY A 30 -12.78 8.27 3.26
N ALA A 31 -11.53 7.99 2.90
CA ALA A 31 -10.83 8.75 1.87
C ALA A 31 -9.80 7.91 1.12
N ASP A 32 -9.58 8.26 -0.15
CA ASP A 32 -8.44 7.78 -0.91
C ASP A 32 -7.19 8.61 -0.54
N LEU A 33 -6.16 7.94 -0.02
CA LEU A 33 -4.87 8.55 0.33
C LEU A 33 -4.09 9.05 -0.90
N CYS A 34 -4.53 8.68 -2.10
CA CYS A 34 -4.04 9.21 -3.37
C CYS A 34 -4.68 10.55 -3.76
N ALA A 35 -5.72 10.99 -3.04
CA ALA A 35 -6.38 12.27 -3.27
C ALA A 35 -5.89 13.34 -2.26
N PRO A 36 -6.14 14.65 -2.52
CA PRO A 36 -5.89 15.69 -1.52
C PRO A 36 -6.59 15.38 -0.21
N LEU A 37 -5.84 15.46 0.90
CA LEU A 37 -6.36 15.15 2.22
C LEU A 37 -6.85 16.41 2.93
N VAL A 38 -8.17 16.51 3.10
CA VAL A 38 -8.80 17.61 3.86
C VAL A 38 -9.25 17.06 5.21
N LEU A 39 -8.69 17.62 6.29
CA LEU A 39 -9.06 17.24 7.64
C LEU A 39 -10.31 17.99 8.11
N PRO A 40 -11.31 17.28 8.67
CA PRO A 40 -12.47 17.94 9.26
C PRO A 40 -12.10 18.56 10.62
N ASP A 41 -12.80 19.64 10.99
CA ASP A 41 -12.60 20.36 12.26
C ASP A 41 -12.65 19.45 13.50
N ALA A 42 -13.40 18.34 13.43
CA ALA A 42 -13.51 17.33 14.48
C ALA A 42 -12.16 16.68 14.87
N VAL A 43 -11.13 16.79 14.02
CA VAL A 43 -9.77 16.29 14.32
C VAL A 43 -9.04 17.20 15.33
N GLY A 44 -9.41 18.48 15.40
CA GLY A 44 -8.80 19.50 16.27
C GLY A 44 -7.35 19.83 15.90
N ASP A 45 -6.77 20.88 16.49
CA ASP A 45 -5.47 21.48 16.09
C ASP A 45 -4.26 21.06 16.94
N GLY A 46 -4.38 19.94 17.65
CA GLY A 46 -3.27 19.40 18.43
C GLY A 46 -2.12 18.91 17.55
N ARG A 47 -0.92 18.74 18.14
CA ARG A 47 0.21 18.10 17.44
C ARG A 47 -0.16 16.68 17.03
N ARG A 48 0.14 16.33 15.78
CA ARG A 48 -0.26 15.07 15.16
C ARG A 48 0.95 14.22 14.81
N VAL A 49 0.74 12.91 14.90
CA VAL A 49 1.64 11.91 14.33
C VAL A 49 0.85 11.12 13.30
N TRP A 50 1.20 11.27 12.03
CA TRP A 50 0.64 10.44 10.96
C TRP A 50 1.26 9.07 11.02
N PHE A 51 0.47 8.07 11.36
CA PHE A 51 0.95 6.69 11.47
C PHE A 51 0.55 5.89 10.22
N TYR A 52 1.54 5.39 9.48
CA TYR A 52 1.34 4.60 8.26
C TYR A 52 2.17 3.30 8.31
N PRO A 53 1.66 2.26 8.99
CA PRO A 53 2.40 1.01 9.21
C PRO A 53 2.38 0.06 8.00
N GLY A 54 3.10 -1.05 8.10
CA GLY A 54 2.92 -2.23 7.24
C GLY A 54 3.58 -2.18 5.86
N SER A 55 4.42 -1.18 5.58
CA SER A 55 5.10 -1.03 4.29
C SER A 55 4.18 -0.79 3.09
N SER A 56 2.95 -0.33 3.32
CA SER A 56 2.02 0.05 2.24
C SER A 56 2.52 1.22 1.40
N LEU A 57 3.53 1.98 1.87
CA LEU A 57 4.24 2.96 1.04
C LEU A 57 4.92 2.29 -0.17
N GLY A 58 5.36 1.04 -0.04
CA GLY A 58 5.97 0.27 -1.11
C GLY A 58 5.02 -0.03 -2.27
N ASN A 59 3.70 0.09 -2.07
CA ASN A 59 2.74 -0.15 -3.14
C ASN A 59 2.71 0.97 -4.19
N PHE A 60 3.30 2.11 -3.85
CA PHE A 60 3.47 3.23 -4.75
C PHE A 60 4.73 3.09 -5.61
N THR A 61 4.69 3.67 -6.81
CA THR A 61 5.93 3.97 -7.53
C THR A 61 6.76 4.98 -6.72
N PRO A 62 8.07 5.12 -6.95
CA PRO A 62 8.88 6.11 -6.24
C PRO A 62 8.33 7.55 -6.34
N ASP A 63 7.75 7.91 -7.48
CA ASP A 63 7.14 9.22 -7.70
C ASP A 63 5.81 9.37 -6.93
N ASP A 64 4.98 8.34 -6.93
CA ASP A 64 3.72 8.34 -6.19
C ASP A 64 3.97 8.33 -4.66
N ALA A 65 5.01 7.63 -4.21
CA ALA A 65 5.42 7.60 -2.81
C ALA A 65 5.86 8.99 -2.34
N ARG A 66 6.64 9.70 -3.16
CA ARG A 66 7.02 11.09 -2.90
C ARG A 66 5.78 11.99 -2.87
N ALA A 67 4.88 11.87 -3.86
CA ALA A 67 3.65 12.66 -3.89
C ALA A 67 2.75 12.40 -2.67
N PHE A 68 2.65 11.15 -2.22
CA PHE A 68 1.93 10.80 -0.99
C PHE A 68 2.54 11.49 0.24
N LEU A 69 3.86 11.43 0.41
CA LEU A 69 4.55 12.10 1.52
C LEU A 69 4.40 13.62 1.43
N THR A 70 4.50 14.23 0.25
CA THR A 70 4.27 15.66 0.05
C THR A 70 2.86 16.06 0.48
N ARG A 71 1.82 15.28 0.14
CA ARG A 71 0.45 15.54 0.61
C ARG A 71 0.32 15.44 2.13
N LEU A 72 0.97 14.46 2.77
CA LEU A 72 1.00 14.40 4.23
C LEU A 72 1.71 15.62 4.82
N ARG A 73 2.79 16.08 4.20
CA ARG A 73 3.53 17.27 4.60
C ARG A 73 2.67 18.54 4.48
N GLU A 74 1.86 18.65 3.42
CA GLU A 74 0.92 19.76 3.21
C GLU A 74 -0.25 19.74 4.20
N ALA A 75 -0.71 18.55 4.59
CA ALA A 75 -1.75 18.36 5.61
C ALA A 75 -1.24 18.52 7.06
N SER A 76 0.06 18.79 7.25
CA SER A 76 0.72 18.86 8.56
C SER A 76 1.06 20.29 8.98
N ALA A 77 0.88 20.59 10.26
CA ALA A 77 1.30 21.85 10.85
C ALA A 77 2.76 21.79 11.36
N PRO A 78 3.43 22.94 11.57
CA PRO A 78 4.72 22.98 12.24
C PRO A 78 4.71 22.22 13.59
N GLY A 79 5.63 21.27 13.76
CA GLY A 79 5.71 20.40 14.92
C GLY A 79 4.90 19.10 14.85
N ASP A 80 4.17 18.85 13.76
CA ASP A 80 3.63 17.53 13.43
C ASP A 80 4.74 16.59 12.94
N SER A 81 4.45 15.30 12.87
CA SER A 81 5.41 14.29 12.38
C SER A 81 4.71 13.13 11.69
N VAL A 82 5.51 12.30 11.02
CA VAL A 82 5.08 11.03 10.44
C VAL A 82 5.82 9.87 11.11
N LEU A 83 5.18 8.71 11.18
CA LEU A 83 5.75 7.45 11.62
C LEU A 83 5.34 6.36 10.61
N ILE A 84 6.27 5.91 9.79
CA ILE A 84 6.01 5.05 8.64
C ILE A 84 6.81 3.75 8.76
N GLY A 85 6.14 2.60 8.60
CA GLY A 85 6.80 1.30 8.51
C GLY A 85 7.16 0.97 7.06
N ILE A 86 8.39 0.52 6.80
CA ILE A 86 8.89 0.26 5.45
C ILE A 86 9.71 -1.03 5.42
N ASP A 87 9.39 -1.91 4.46
CA ASP A 87 10.10 -3.14 4.20
C ASP A 87 11.40 -2.86 3.42
N LEU A 88 12.51 -3.38 3.93
CA LEU A 88 13.84 -3.06 3.40
C LEU A 88 14.28 -4.03 2.30
N ILE A 89 15.25 -3.60 1.50
CA ILE A 89 15.92 -4.45 0.51
C ILE A 89 16.63 -5.60 1.25
N LYS A 90 16.37 -6.83 0.81
CA LYS A 90 16.96 -8.06 1.33
C LYS A 90 17.11 -9.07 0.20
N ASP A 91 17.51 -10.30 0.54
CA ASP A 91 17.66 -11.38 -0.43
C ASP A 91 16.41 -11.57 -1.32
N ALA A 92 16.64 -11.69 -2.63
CA ALA A 92 15.57 -11.75 -3.62
C ALA A 92 14.67 -12.97 -3.43
N ARG A 93 15.23 -14.14 -3.07
CA ARG A 93 14.44 -15.36 -2.86
C ARG A 93 13.56 -15.24 -1.64
N ARG A 94 14.06 -14.61 -0.56
CA ARG A 94 13.25 -14.29 0.62
C ARG A 94 12.11 -13.34 0.28
N LEU A 95 12.37 -12.33 -0.55
CA LEU A 95 11.33 -11.40 -1.00
C LEU A 95 10.29 -12.12 -1.86
N GLU A 96 10.70 -12.91 -2.85
CA GLU A 96 9.76 -13.65 -3.71
C GLU A 96 8.92 -14.65 -2.89
N ALA A 97 9.54 -15.42 -1.99
CA ALA A 97 8.84 -16.38 -1.14
C ALA A 97 7.84 -15.72 -0.17
N ALA A 98 8.04 -14.45 0.20
CA ALA A 98 7.09 -13.71 1.03
C ALA A 98 5.81 -13.32 0.27
N TYR A 99 5.85 -13.30 -1.06
CA TYR A 99 4.72 -12.98 -1.93
C TYR A 99 4.20 -14.20 -2.73
N ASP A 100 4.88 -15.34 -2.65
CA ASP A 100 4.45 -16.62 -3.21
C ASP A 100 4.47 -17.69 -2.12
N ASP A 101 3.58 -17.53 -1.13
CA ASP A 101 3.55 -18.41 0.02
C ASP A 101 3.08 -19.83 -0.36
N PRO A 102 3.67 -20.90 0.22
CA PRO A 102 3.31 -22.28 -0.10
C PRO A 102 1.86 -22.66 0.19
N LEU A 103 1.16 -21.89 1.04
CA LEU A 103 -0.27 -22.11 1.34
C LEU A 103 -1.18 -21.51 0.27
N GLY A 104 -0.64 -20.73 -0.67
CA GLY A 104 -1.37 -20.10 -1.77
C GLY A 104 -2.29 -18.97 -1.32
N VAL A 105 -2.08 -18.39 -0.14
CA VAL A 105 -2.93 -17.31 0.39
C VAL A 105 -2.76 -16.04 -0.43
N THR A 106 -1.52 -15.67 -0.75
CA THR A 106 -1.19 -14.49 -1.58
C THR A 106 -1.68 -14.67 -3.01
N ALA A 107 -1.55 -15.88 -3.55
CA ALA A 107 -2.11 -16.21 -4.86
C ALA A 107 -3.64 -16.06 -4.89
N ALA A 108 -4.33 -16.55 -3.85
CA ALA A 108 -5.78 -16.42 -3.74
C ALA A 108 -6.21 -14.95 -3.58
N PHE A 109 -5.46 -14.16 -2.81
CA PHE A 109 -5.67 -12.72 -2.65
C PHE A 109 -5.54 -12.00 -4.00
N ASN A 110 -4.46 -12.24 -4.74
CA ASN A 110 -4.23 -11.60 -6.02
C ASN A 110 -5.30 -11.99 -7.07
N LEU A 111 -5.59 -13.29 -7.22
CA LEU A 111 -6.63 -13.79 -8.13
C LEU A 111 -8.03 -13.24 -7.81
N ASN A 112 -8.27 -12.78 -6.59
CA ASN A 112 -9.55 -12.19 -6.20
C ASN A 112 -9.87 -10.90 -6.98
N VAL A 113 -8.86 -10.20 -7.51
CA VAL A 113 -9.09 -9.02 -8.36
C VAL A 113 -9.93 -9.37 -9.59
N LEU A 114 -9.76 -10.56 -10.17
CA LEU A 114 -10.53 -11.02 -11.33
C LEU A 114 -12.00 -11.20 -10.99
N ARG A 115 -12.30 -11.76 -9.81
CA ARG A 115 -13.67 -11.89 -9.31
C ARG A 115 -14.31 -10.52 -9.07
N ASN A 116 -13.54 -9.57 -8.54
CA ASN A 116 -14.01 -8.21 -8.36
C ASN A 116 -14.30 -7.52 -9.70
N LEU A 117 -13.43 -7.69 -10.71
CA LEU A 117 -13.66 -7.18 -12.07
C LEU A 117 -14.92 -7.80 -12.71
N ASN A 118 -15.14 -9.11 -12.54
CA ASN A 118 -16.37 -9.76 -12.99
C ASN A 118 -17.62 -9.11 -12.37
N ARG A 119 -17.60 -8.86 -11.05
CA ARG A 119 -18.70 -8.23 -10.33
C ARG A 119 -18.95 -6.78 -10.77
N LEU A 120 -17.88 -6.00 -10.96
CA LEU A 120 -17.97 -4.57 -11.26
C LEU A 120 -18.28 -4.27 -12.73
N LEU A 121 -17.73 -5.06 -13.66
CA LEU A 121 -17.79 -4.80 -15.10
C LEU A 121 -18.68 -5.78 -15.85
N GLY A 122 -19.21 -6.82 -15.19
CA GLY A 122 -19.84 -7.95 -15.88
C GLY A 122 -18.85 -8.72 -16.75
N ALA A 123 -17.56 -8.71 -16.38
CA ALA A 123 -16.54 -9.48 -17.06
C ALA A 123 -16.70 -10.99 -16.80
N ASN A 124 -16.08 -11.81 -17.64
CA ASN A 124 -16.16 -13.27 -17.57
C ASN A 124 -14.80 -13.95 -17.31
N PHE A 125 -13.91 -13.33 -16.52
CA PHE A 125 -12.66 -13.99 -16.12
C PHE A 125 -12.97 -15.30 -15.40
N ASP A 126 -12.45 -16.42 -15.90
CA ASP A 126 -12.37 -17.66 -15.12
C ASP A 126 -11.03 -17.69 -14.39
N VAL A 127 -11.05 -17.63 -13.06
CA VAL A 127 -9.86 -17.63 -12.20
C VAL A 127 -8.93 -18.81 -12.50
N ARG A 128 -9.47 -19.94 -12.95
CA ARG A 128 -8.68 -21.15 -13.25
C ARG A 128 -7.77 -20.98 -14.47
N ASP A 129 -8.08 -20.04 -15.35
CA ASP A 129 -7.28 -19.74 -16.55
C ASP A 129 -6.02 -18.95 -16.22
N TRP A 130 -5.87 -18.50 -14.97
CA TRP A 130 -4.78 -17.63 -14.54
C TRP A 130 -3.92 -18.29 -13.46
N ARG A 131 -2.65 -17.92 -13.41
CA ARG A 131 -1.75 -18.26 -12.30
C ARG A 131 -1.13 -17.01 -11.71
N HIS A 132 -1.00 -17.01 -10.39
CA HIS A 132 -0.26 -15.98 -9.67
C HIS A 132 1.25 -16.12 -9.98
N LEU A 133 1.93 -14.98 -10.04
CA LEU A 133 3.37 -14.90 -10.19
C LEU A 133 3.91 -13.69 -9.41
N ALA A 134 4.83 -13.93 -8.48
CA ALA A 134 5.58 -12.89 -7.79
C ALA A 134 7.01 -12.86 -8.34
N LEU A 135 7.49 -11.68 -8.75
CA LEU A 135 8.80 -11.51 -9.36
C LEU A 135 9.56 -10.38 -8.71
N TYR A 136 10.78 -10.63 -8.25
CA TYR A 136 11.66 -9.55 -7.85
C TYR A 136 12.27 -8.87 -9.08
N ARG A 137 12.21 -7.54 -9.09
CA ARG A 137 12.82 -6.67 -10.11
C ARG A 137 14.01 -5.94 -9.50
N PRO A 138 15.25 -6.37 -9.80
CA PRO A 138 16.45 -5.76 -9.22
C PRO A 138 16.57 -4.27 -9.50
N ASP A 139 16.32 -3.84 -10.75
CA ASP A 139 16.52 -2.45 -11.17
C ASP A 139 15.66 -1.44 -10.39
N GLY A 140 14.49 -1.87 -9.92
CA GLY A 140 13.58 -1.04 -9.12
C GLY A 140 13.44 -1.48 -7.68
N HIS A 141 14.20 -2.49 -7.24
CA HIS A 141 14.11 -3.09 -5.91
C HIS A 141 12.68 -3.36 -5.46
N ARG A 142 11.88 -4.00 -6.32
CA ARG A 142 10.45 -4.21 -6.05
C ARG A 142 10.05 -5.65 -6.31
N ILE A 143 9.07 -6.13 -5.56
CA ILE A 143 8.27 -7.27 -6.01
C ILE A 143 7.18 -6.75 -6.93
N GLU A 144 6.98 -7.42 -8.06
CA GLU A 144 5.79 -7.26 -8.89
C GLU A 144 4.93 -8.50 -8.76
N MET A 145 3.64 -8.31 -8.55
CA MET A 145 2.66 -9.37 -8.62
C MET A 145 1.91 -9.31 -9.95
N HIS A 146 1.85 -10.47 -10.61
CA HIS A 146 1.19 -10.65 -11.89
C HIS A 146 0.18 -11.79 -11.85
N LEU A 147 -0.80 -11.72 -12.75
CA LEU A 147 -1.64 -12.84 -13.13
C LEU A 147 -1.31 -13.22 -14.56
N GLU A 148 -0.83 -14.44 -14.77
CA GLU A 148 -0.39 -14.95 -16.05
C GLU A 148 -1.41 -15.94 -16.64
N ALA A 149 -1.78 -15.75 -17.91
CA ALA A 149 -2.69 -16.64 -18.61
C ALA A 149 -2.04 -18.02 -18.82
N ARG A 150 -2.74 -19.10 -18.43
CA ARG A 150 -2.26 -20.48 -18.56
C ARG A 150 -2.34 -21.01 -19.99
N HIS A 151 -3.29 -20.50 -20.75
CA HIS A 151 -3.55 -20.81 -22.15
C HIS A 151 -4.17 -19.58 -22.82
N ASP A 152 -4.39 -19.66 -24.13
CA ASP A 152 -5.10 -18.62 -24.85
C ASP A 152 -6.52 -18.47 -24.26
N VAL A 153 -6.90 -17.24 -23.91
CA VAL A 153 -8.19 -16.93 -23.29
C VAL A 153 -8.69 -15.58 -23.83
N THR A 154 -9.99 -15.51 -24.12
CA THR A 154 -10.63 -14.24 -24.48
C THR A 154 -11.58 -13.83 -23.37
N VAL A 155 -11.26 -12.73 -22.70
CA VAL A 155 -12.11 -12.14 -21.68
C VAL A 155 -13.01 -11.09 -22.33
N ARG A 156 -14.29 -11.10 -21.96
CA ARG A 156 -15.35 -10.24 -22.48
C ARG A 156 -16.04 -9.52 -21.34
N TRP A 157 -16.42 -8.26 -21.59
CA TRP A 157 -17.24 -7.45 -20.68
C TRP A 157 -18.02 -6.44 -21.52
N GLY A 158 -19.35 -6.43 -21.36
CA GLY A 158 -20.23 -5.68 -22.26
C GLY A 158 -19.99 -6.03 -23.74
N ASN A 159 -19.72 -5.01 -24.56
CA ASN A 159 -19.40 -5.15 -25.98
C ASN A 159 -17.88 -5.21 -26.27
N GLN A 160 -17.05 -5.27 -25.23
CA GLN A 160 -15.59 -5.31 -25.36
C GLN A 160 -15.07 -6.73 -25.16
N ALA A 161 -13.93 -7.01 -25.78
CA ALA A 161 -13.21 -8.25 -25.60
C ALA A 161 -11.71 -8.01 -25.69
N ARG A 162 -10.94 -8.79 -24.94
CA ARG A 162 -9.49 -8.85 -25.03
C ARG A 162 -9.04 -10.29 -25.08
N ALA A 163 -8.28 -10.61 -26.13
CA ALA A 163 -7.57 -11.87 -26.24
C ALA A 163 -6.23 -11.77 -25.48
N PHE A 164 -5.92 -12.83 -24.76
CA PHE A 164 -4.63 -13.08 -24.14
C PHE A 164 -4.11 -14.39 -24.69
N VAL A 165 -2.84 -14.43 -25.07
CA VAL A 165 -2.17 -15.69 -25.42
C VAL A 165 -1.55 -16.32 -24.16
N ALA A 166 -1.29 -17.62 -24.21
CA ALA A 166 -0.60 -18.31 -23.13
C ALA A 166 0.71 -17.58 -22.72
N GLY A 167 0.85 -17.29 -21.43
CA GLY A 167 1.99 -16.53 -20.90
C GLY A 167 1.81 -15.01 -20.85
N ASP A 168 0.74 -14.44 -21.42
CA ASP A 168 0.43 -13.03 -21.23
C ASP A 168 0.17 -12.71 -19.74
N ARG A 169 0.62 -11.53 -19.31
CA ARG A 169 0.58 -11.11 -17.90
C ARG A 169 -0.25 -9.85 -17.69
N LEU A 170 -1.01 -9.87 -16.60
CA LEU A 170 -1.65 -8.69 -16.01
C LEU A 170 -0.86 -8.31 -14.75
N HIS A 171 -0.23 -7.13 -14.77
CA HIS A 171 0.39 -6.57 -13.57
C HIS A 171 -0.73 -6.12 -12.61
N THR A 172 -0.67 -6.58 -11.37
CA THR A 172 -1.67 -6.32 -10.33
C THR A 172 -1.17 -5.43 -9.20
N GLU A 173 0.09 -5.56 -8.77
CA GLU A 173 0.61 -4.79 -7.64
C GLU A 173 2.14 -4.66 -7.70
N ASN A 174 2.65 -3.53 -7.23
CA ASN A 174 4.07 -3.35 -6.91
C ASN A 174 4.26 -3.43 -5.40
N SER A 175 5.45 -3.85 -4.96
CA SER A 175 5.92 -3.61 -3.60
C SER A 175 7.40 -3.24 -3.61
N VAL A 176 7.67 -1.94 -3.68
CA VAL A 176 8.99 -1.33 -3.65
C VAL A 176 9.62 -1.48 -2.27
N LYS A 177 10.88 -1.89 -2.27
CA LYS A 177 11.73 -2.07 -1.10
C LYS A 177 12.78 -0.98 -1.09
N TYR A 178 13.13 -0.52 0.11
CA TYR A 178 14.02 0.62 0.27
C TYR A 178 15.28 0.25 1.05
N ASP A 179 16.33 1.04 0.86
CA ASP A 179 17.46 1.11 1.77
C ASP A 179 17.40 2.44 2.54
N LEU A 180 18.13 2.55 3.64
CA LEU A 180 18.11 3.78 4.47
C LEU A 180 18.49 5.05 3.68
N PRO A 181 19.51 5.05 2.80
CA PRO A 181 19.82 6.23 1.98
C PRO A 181 18.71 6.66 1.02
N ARG A 182 17.97 5.72 0.40
CA ARG A 182 16.79 6.03 -0.42
C ARG A 182 15.67 6.61 0.42
N LEU A 183 15.46 6.11 1.64
CA LEU A 183 14.47 6.67 2.57
C LEU A 183 14.84 8.09 2.98
N GLN A 184 16.09 8.35 3.33
CA GLN A 184 16.57 9.70 3.65
C GLN A 184 16.25 10.70 2.53
N ARG A 185 16.55 10.34 1.29
CA ARG A 185 16.23 11.18 0.13
C ARG A 185 14.73 11.35 -0.07
N LEU A 186 13.97 10.26 -0.02
CA LEU A 186 12.52 10.29 -0.23
C LEU A 186 11.81 11.22 0.77
N PHE A 187 12.17 11.17 2.05
CA PHE A 187 11.59 12.03 3.08
C PHE A 187 12.05 13.48 2.94
N ALA A 188 13.33 13.72 2.65
CA ALA A 188 13.86 15.07 2.42
C ALA A 188 13.22 15.74 1.20
N ASP A 189 13.08 15.02 0.08
CA ASP A 189 12.44 15.50 -1.15
C ASP A 189 10.94 15.82 -0.93
N ALA A 190 10.30 15.16 0.04
CA ALA A 190 8.93 15.42 0.43
C ALA A 190 8.78 16.56 1.47
N GLY A 191 9.88 17.18 1.91
CA GLY A 191 9.87 18.31 2.85
C GLY A 191 9.79 17.92 4.33
N PHE A 192 10.14 16.68 4.67
CA PHE A 192 10.33 16.24 6.06
C PHE A 192 11.79 16.36 6.49
N GLU A 193 11.98 16.62 7.78
CA GLU A 193 13.29 16.82 8.42
C GLU A 193 13.48 15.84 9.59
N ASP A 194 14.69 15.79 10.14
CA ASP A 194 15.06 14.97 11.31
C ASP A 194 14.64 13.48 11.20
N LEU A 195 14.93 12.85 10.06
CA LEU A 195 14.60 11.44 9.85
C LEU A 195 15.37 10.54 10.83
N HIS A 196 14.64 9.90 11.73
CA HIS A 196 15.08 8.81 12.57
C HIS A 196 14.54 7.48 12.04
N ALA A 197 15.41 6.50 11.84
CA ALA A 197 15.03 5.16 11.40
C ALA A 197 15.51 4.11 12.39
N TRP A 198 14.59 3.25 12.85
CA TRP A 198 14.90 2.07 13.66
C TRP A 198 14.67 0.83 12.83
N THR A 199 15.59 -0.13 12.90
CA THR A 199 15.45 -1.42 12.23
C THR A 199 15.36 -2.55 13.22
N ASP A 200 14.74 -3.65 12.81
CA ASP A 200 14.90 -4.92 13.52
C ASP A 200 16.36 -5.42 13.44
N ALA A 201 16.67 -6.46 14.22
CA ALA A 201 18.03 -7.01 14.29
C ALA A 201 18.53 -7.56 12.94
N GLY A 202 17.62 -8.08 12.11
CA GLY A 202 17.92 -8.57 10.77
C GLY A 202 18.04 -7.47 9.71
N LYS A 203 17.69 -6.22 10.05
CA LYS A 203 17.60 -5.09 9.13
C LYS A 203 16.67 -5.39 7.94
N ASP A 204 15.61 -6.13 8.20
CA ASP A 204 14.62 -6.53 7.21
C ASP A 204 13.50 -5.49 7.09
N PHE A 205 13.24 -4.73 8.15
CA PHE A 205 12.18 -3.73 8.23
C PHE A 205 12.66 -2.48 8.98
N ALA A 206 12.22 -1.30 8.52
CA ALA A 206 12.47 -0.02 9.17
C ALA A 206 11.17 0.61 9.67
N VAL A 207 11.23 1.26 10.83
CA VAL A 207 10.24 2.23 11.28
C VAL A 207 10.90 3.60 11.20
N CYS A 208 10.32 4.49 10.42
CA CYS A 208 10.85 5.82 10.12
C CYS A 208 9.98 6.90 10.76
N HIS A 209 10.57 7.72 11.62
CA HIS A 209 9.98 8.93 12.16
C HIS A 209 10.65 10.15 11.53
N ALA A 210 9.86 11.13 11.09
CA ALA A 210 10.38 12.39 10.58
C ALA A 210 9.42 13.53 10.94
N SER A 211 9.96 14.73 11.16
CA SER A 211 9.19 15.88 11.64
C SER A 211 8.97 16.94 10.57
N VAL A 212 7.94 17.74 10.81
CA VAL A 212 7.72 19.02 10.14
C VAL A 212 8.33 20.11 11.02
N SER A 213 9.33 20.81 10.47
CA SER A 213 10.03 21.86 11.21
C SER A 213 9.11 22.97 11.72
N ARG A 214 9.51 23.55 12.86
CA ARG A 214 8.75 24.55 13.62
C ARG A 214 8.79 25.93 12.99
#